data_AF-A0A162RMK1-F1
#
_entry.id   AF-A0A162RMK1-F1
#
_cell.length_a   1.000
_cell.length_b   1.000
_cell.length_c   1.000
_cell.angle_alpha   90.00
_cell.angle_beta   90.00
_cell.angle_gamma   90.00
#
_symmetry.space_group_name_H-M   'P 1'
#
loop_
_entity.id
_entity.type
_entity.pdbx_description
1 polymer ?
#
loop_
_entity_poly.entity_id
_entity_poly.type
_entity_poly.pdbx_seq_one_letter_code
_entity_poly.pdbx_strand_id
1 'polypeptide(L)'
;MTSGPQVVAHYLAQDLVVPKEIFRESVLNPNHVPTTLYENIQDNPIAQRFAGFFGSDGVNTISGDHTGFGLRATDSPFLFNLLKASGVKALKIRMGKLERVSSSYNAGHLGGVRWKYMGIAFPQARSKLGLLSSIIFNTDVQKATEFLFLLNLVGLLRFILLWVAGDGCLVVCPVFAESRETVLRLTSIAICARDDHILSLFKQSLSPYNLDVHCSGPSKNKAGMNTLHIRIGKGDTRIKNALMEGLQSLPTDLLHPKLALLKDLLKTQDNQLRLSHFPSRLPFHDYIQGDMDDKLLWVLGQDFHSLNVYSINAILRFAGLREITRIQDFDLKTFMRNALQVEAKTPKQQLFVDYINLCKSRAVRSGLPLNVQPNNFHFRCNLNDCKFFAHRKRDLQDHQKLHSKEKIKKYQCDFNGCSYSTDNKGNLQLHKKRHSKDRIKEFKCDVKDCPFKTDQKGNLQVHQRTHLPKDRIKKY
;
A
#
# COMPACT_ATOMS: atom_id res chain seq x y z
N MET A 1 -51.13 7.60 -7.26
CA MET A 1 -50.48 7.99 -8.52
C MET A 1 -49.70 9.26 -8.29
N THR A 2 -48.41 9.16 -8.01
CA THR A 2 -47.48 10.29 -7.99
C THR A 2 -46.15 9.76 -8.50
N SER A 3 -45.85 10.15 -9.74
CA SER A 3 -44.67 9.87 -10.52
C SER A 3 -43.40 10.35 -9.83
N GLY A 4 -42.50 9.43 -9.47
CA GLY A 4 -41.11 9.74 -9.12
C GLY A 4 -40.34 10.18 -10.37
N PRO A 5 -39.21 10.92 -10.22
CA PRO A 5 -38.47 11.42 -11.36
C PRO A 5 -37.77 10.28 -12.11
N GLN A 6 -38.38 9.87 -13.22
CA GLN A 6 -37.91 8.91 -14.22
C GLN A 6 -36.82 9.47 -15.16
N VAL A 7 -35.99 10.41 -14.71
CA VAL A 7 -35.18 11.27 -15.63
C VAL A 7 -33.68 10.91 -15.68
N VAL A 8 -33.22 9.74 -15.22
CA VAL A 8 -31.77 9.38 -15.30
C VAL A 8 -31.49 8.04 -15.99
N ALA A 9 -32.52 7.26 -16.36
CA ALA A 9 -32.32 5.91 -16.90
C ALA A 9 -32.20 5.83 -18.44
N HIS A 10 -32.27 6.94 -19.18
CA HIS A 10 -32.46 6.90 -20.64
C HIS A 10 -31.27 7.35 -21.50
N TYR A 11 -30.08 7.59 -20.92
CA TYR A 11 -28.96 8.20 -21.67
C TYR A 11 -27.64 7.43 -21.75
N LEU A 12 -27.49 6.19 -21.27
CA LEU A 12 -26.20 5.46 -21.36
C LEU A 12 -26.31 3.93 -21.53
N ALA A 13 -27.29 3.46 -22.31
CA ALA A 13 -27.36 2.04 -22.72
C ALA A 13 -27.33 1.89 -24.25
N GLN A 14 -26.67 2.79 -24.97
CA GLN A 14 -26.19 2.45 -26.31
C GLN A 14 -24.93 1.62 -26.11
N ASP A 15 -25.14 0.30 -26.09
CA ASP A 15 -24.17 -0.75 -26.40
C ASP A 15 -22.73 -0.24 -26.54
N LEU A 16 -22.01 -0.18 -25.42
CA LEU A 16 -20.55 -0.16 -25.39
C LEU A 16 -20.04 -1.54 -25.87
N VAL A 17 -20.38 -1.90 -27.10
CA VAL A 17 -19.71 -2.96 -27.86
C VAL A 17 -18.33 -2.41 -28.12
N VAL A 18 -17.36 -2.84 -27.32
CA VAL A 18 -15.96 -2.50 -27.53
C VAL A 18 -15.59 -2.97 -28.95
N PRO A 19 -15.31 -2.08 -29.92
CA PRO A 19 -15.18 -2.48 -31.31
C PRO A 19 -14.07 -3.54 -31.48
N LYS A 20 -14.42 -4.71 -32.05
CA LYS A 20 -13.47 -5.80 -32.36
C LYS A 20 -12.26 -5.31 -33.17
N GLU A 21 -12.44 -4.24 -33.94
CA GLU A 21 -11.45 -3.61 -34.82
C GLU A 21 -10.29 -2.92 -34.07
N ILE A 22 -10.45 -2.59 -32.78
CA ILE A 22 -9.37 -2.02 -31.93
C ILE A 22 -8.27 -3.06 -31.67
N PHE A 23 -8.59 -4.32 -31.89
CA PHE A 23 -7.91 -5.47 -31.30
C PHE A 23 -7.30 -6.39 -32.35
N ARG A 24 -6.70 -5.83 -33.41
CA ARG A 24 -5.82 -6.63 -34.28
C ARG A 24 -4.65 -7.12 -33.42
N GLU A 25 -4.76 -8.35 -32.92
CA GLU A 25 -3.69 -9.07 -32.25
C GLU A 25 -2.48 -9.08 -33.19
N SER A 26 -1.44 -8.34 -32.83
CA SER A 26 -0.12 -8.60 -33.39
C SER A 26 0.31 -9.96 -32.83
N VAL A 27 0.11 -11.01 -33.62
CA VAL A 27 0.52 -12.41 -33.37
C VAL A 27 2.00 -12.52 -32.97
N LEU A 28 2.80 -11.48 -33.23
CA LEU A 28 4.24 -11.44 -32.99
C LEU A 28 4.68 -11.14 -31.54
N ASN A 29 3.78 -10.79 -30.60
CA ASN A 29 4.25 -10.43 -29.24
C ASN A 29 3.34 -10.90 -28.08
N PRO A 30 3.65 -12.01 -27.39
CA PRO A 30 2.76 -12.61 -26.38
C PRO A 30 2.79 -11.96 -24.98
N ASN A 31 3.52 -10.86 -24.77
CA ASN A 31 3.62 -10.17 -23.48
C ASN A 31 2.58 -9.05 -23.33
N HIS A 32 1.31 -9.39 -23.58
CA HIS A 32 0.17 -8.50 -23.47
C HIS A 32 -0.98 -9.17 -22.73
N VAL A 33 -1.84 -8.36 -22.13
CA VAL A 33 -3.16 -8.80 -21.68
C VAL A 33 -4.05 -8.97 -22.92
N PRO A 34 -4.76 -10.11 -23.07
CA PRO A 34 -5.67 -10.34 -24.17
C PRO A 34 -6.78 -9.30 -24.18
N THR A 35 -7.19 -8.89 -25.37
CA THR A 35 -8.20 -7.86 -25.57
C THR A 35 -9.57 -8.29 -25.05
N THR A 36 -9.82 -9.61 -25.11
CA THR A 36 -10.98 -10.27 -24.52
C THR A 36 -11.06 -10.14 -22.99
N LEU A 37 -10.00 -9.74 -22.29
CA LEU A 37 -10.09 -9.48 -20.84
C LEU A 37 -11.16 -8.43 -20.53
N TYR A 38 -11.26 -7.39 -21.36
CA TYR A 38 -12.14 -6.26 -21.11
C TYR A 38 -13.53 -6.41 -21.74
N GLU A 39 -13.75 -7.47 -22.52
CA GLU A 39 -15.08 -7.82 -23.01
C GLU A 39 -15.97 -8.13 -21.80
N ASN A 40 -17.13 -7.46 -21.71
CA ASN A 40 -18.07 -7.59 -20.59
C ASN A 40 -17.45 -7.33 -19.21
N ILE A 41 -16.62 -6.28 -19.09
CA ILE A 41 -15.95 -5.94 -17.83
C ILE A 41 -16.92 -5.82 -16.63
N GLN A 42 -18.19 -5.47 -16.82
CA GLN A 42 -19.19 -5.46 -15.74
C GLN A 42 -19.36 -6.82 -15.04
N ASP A 43 -19.14 -7.91 -15.77
CA ASP A 43 -19.36 -9.29 -15.32
C ASP A 43 -18.04 -10.07 -15.18
N ASN A 44 -16.89 -9.42 -15.41
CA ASN A 44 -15.57 -10.04 -15.34
C ASN A 44 -14.78 -9.57 -14.10
N PRO A 45 -14.76 -10.35 -13.00
CA PRO A 45 -14.01 -10.01 -11.78
C PRO A 45 -12.52 -9.79 -12.00
N ILE A 46 -11.89 -10.57 -12.89
CA ILE A 46 -10.45 -10.47 -13.16
C ILE A 46 -10.14 -9.13 -13.86
N ALA A 47 -10.97 -8.74 -14.82
CA ALA A 47 -10.83 -7.49 -15.56
C ALA A 47 -10.96 -6.27 -14.65
N GLN A 48 -11.97 -6.26 -13.77
CA GLN A 48 -12.17 -5.20 -12.77
C GLN A 48 -10.99 -5.07 -11.82
N ARG A 49 -10.41 -6.19 -11.38
CA ARG A 49 -9.22 -6.21 -10.51
C ARG A 49 -7.98 -5.69 -11.22
N PHE A 50 -7.74 -6.18 -12.43
CA PHE A 50 -6.61 -5.72 -13.23
C PHE A 50 -6.70 -4.22 -13.49
N ALA A 51 -7.88 -3.73 -13.90
CA ALA A 51 -8.13 -2.32 -14.14
C ALA A 51 -7.90 -1.46 -12.88
N GLY A 52 -8.39 -1.91 -11.72
CA GLY A 52 -8.20 -1.20 -10.45
C GLY A 52 -6.73 -1.15 -10.02
N PHE A 53 -6.01 -2.27 -10.13
CA PHE A 53 -4.61 -2.33 -9.75
C PHE A 53 -3.73 -1.52 -10.71
N PHE A 54 -3.96 -1.65 -12.02
CA PHE A 54 -3.30 -0.83 -13.05
C PHE A 54 -3.56 0.66 -12.84
N GLY A 55 -4.76 1.04 -12.41
CA GLY A 55 -5.07 2.43 -12.09
C GLY A 55 -4.23 2.99 -10.95
N SER A 56 -3.81 2.17 -9.99
CA SER A 56 -2.95 2.60 -8.87
C SER A 56 -1.45 2.50 -9.17
N ASP A 57 -0.93 1.31 -9.47
CA ASP A 57 0.52 1.07 -9.61
C ASP A 57 0.98 0.87 -11.07
N GLY A 58 0.07 1.01 -12.04
CA GLY A 58 0.39 0.91 -13.45
C GLY A 58 1.16 2.14 -13.94
N VAL A 59 2.26 1.91 -14.65
CA VAL A 59 3.04 2.94 -15.34
C VAL A 59 2.56 3.01 -16.78
N ASN A 60 2.36 4.22 -17.30
CA ASN A 60 2.08 4.42 -18.71
C ASN A 60 2.71 5.73 -19.20
N THR A 61 3.29 5.72 -20.40
CA THR A 61 3.86 6.92 -21.03
C THR A 61 3.10 7.22 -22.30
N ILE A 62 3.02 8.50 -22.66
CA ILE A 62 2.28 8.98 -23.85
C ILE A 62 2.84 8.34 -25.14
N SER A 63 4.14 8.04 -25.20
CA SER A 63 4.77 7.34 -26.33
C SER A 63 4.44 5.84 -26.40
N GLY A 64 3.79 5.26 -25.39
CA GLY A 64 3.53 3.82 -25.30
C GLY A 64 4.76 2.97 -24.97
N ASP A 65 5.95 3.56 -24.94
CA ASP A 65 7.20 2.82 -24.74
C ASP A 65 7.33 2.25 -23.32
N HIS A 66 6.60 2.74 -22.32
CA HIS A 66 6.80 2.34 -20.91
C HIS A 66 5.44 2.04 -20.24
N THR A 67 4.54 1.35 -20.94
CA THR A 67 3.28 0.87 -20.38
C THR A 67 3.46 -0.45 -19.64
N GLY A 68 2.95 -0.60 -18.42
CA GLY A 68 3.04 -1.85 -17.65
C GLY A 68 3.06 -1.63 -16.14
N PHE A 69 3.81 -2.45 -15.41
CA PHE A 69 3.98 -2.37 -13.96
C PHE A 69 5.45 -2.22 -13.56
N GLY A 70 5.69 -1.42 -12.53
CA GLY A 70 6.99 -1.32 -11.85
C GLY A 70 6.79 -1.33 -10.33
N LEU A 71 7.03 -2.48 -9.70
CA LEU A 71 6.76 -2.71 -8.27
C LEU A 71 8.05 -3.03 -7.52
N ARG A 72 7.98 -3.16 -6.18
CA ARG A 72 9.08 -3.74 -5.40
C ARG A 72 9.20 -5.21 -5.74
N ALA A 73 10.42 -5.75 -5.69
CA ALA A 73 10.66 -7.14 -6.05
C ALA A 73 9.86 -8.14 -5.18
N THR A 74 9.58 -7.80 -3.92
CA THR A 74 8.73 -8.60 -3.01
C THR A 74 7.28 -8.74 -3.47
N ASP A 75 6.81 -7.87 -4.37
CA ASP A 75 5.45 -7.88 -4.91
C ASP A 75 5.36 -8.76 -6.18
N SER A 76 6.45 -9.42 -6.59
CA SER A 76 6.48 -10.31 -7.75
C SER A 76 5.50 -11.48 -7.69
N PRO A 77 5.19 -12.11 -6.53
CA PRO A 77 4.19 -13.17 -6.47
C PRO A 77 2.80 -12.69 -6.92
N PHE A 78 2.40 -11.52 -6.41
CA PHE A 78 1.11 -10.92 -6.73
C PHE A 78 1.04 -10.53 -8.21
N LEU A 79 2.07 -9.86 -8.74
CA LEU A 79 2.14 -9.48 -10.14
C LEU A 79 2.07 -10.70 -11.08
N PHE A 80 2.82 -11.76 -10.77
CA PHE A 80 2.80 -12.99 -11.57
C PHE A 80 1.39 -13.60 -11.62
N ASN A 81 0.74 -13.75 -10.46
CA ASN A 81 -0.58 -14.36 -10.39
C ASN A 81 -1.63 -13.48 -11.10
N LEU A 82 -1.58 -12.16 -10.91
CA LEU A 82 -2.49 -11.22 -11.57
C LEU A 82 -2.38 -11.33 -13.09
N LEU A 83 -1.16 -11.26 -13.65
CA LEU A 83 -0.94 -11.35 -15.09
C LEU A 83 -1.39 -12.71 -15.66
N LYS A 84 -1.08 -13.80 -14.94
CA LYS A 84 -1.50 -15.14 -15.34
C LYS A 84 -3.03 -15.26 -15.38
N ALA A 85 -3.72 -14.77 -14.35
CA ALA A 85 -5.18 -14.79 -14.28
C ALA A 85 -5.81 -13.90 -15.35
N SER A 86 -5.16 -12.78 -15.70
CA SER A 86 -5.57 -11.91 -16.79
C SER A 86 -5.37 -12.50 -18.19
N GLY A 87 -4.85 -13.72 -18.32
CA GLY A 87 -4.69 -14.41 -19.61
C GLY A 87 -3.43 -14.04 -20.38
N VAL A 88 -2.44 -13.42 -19.75
CA VAL A 88 -1.15 -13.10 -20.39
C VAL A 88 -0.43 -14.40 -20.76
N LYS A 89 -0.26 -14.66 -22.06
CA LYS A 89 0.31 -15.92 -22.59
C LYS A 89 1.81 -16.06 -22.30
N ALA A 90 2.60 -15.01 -22.49
CA ALA A 90 4.03 -15.01 -22.14
C ALA A 90 4.29 -14.03 -21.00
N LEU A 91 4.57 -14.56 -19.81
CA LEU A 91 4.90 -13.78 -18.61
C LEU A 91 6.35 -13.32 -18.62
N LYS A 92 6.71 -12.37 -19.50
CA LYS A 92 8.06 -11.79 -19.55
C LYS A 92 8.21 -10.72 -18.46
N ILE A 93 8.40 -11.19 -17.23
CA ILE A 93 8.65 -10.35 -16.05
C ILE A 93 10.17 -10.20 -15.87
N ARG A 94 10.65 -8.98 -15.67
CA ARG A 94 12.08 -8.68 -15.49
C ARG A 94 12.35 -8.16 -14.08
N MET A 95 13.25 -8.85 -13.40
CA MET A 95 13.85 -8.37 -12.16
C MET A 95 14.92 -7.32 -12.48
N GLY A 96 15.05 -6.29 -11.64
CA GLY A 96 16.00 -5.22 -11.88
C GLY A 96 16.40 -4.47 -10.63
N LYS A 97 17.62 -3.96 -10.65
CA LYS A 97 18.16 -3.08 -9.62
C LYS A 97 17.65 -1.66 -9.85
N LEU A 98 17.15 -1.00 -8.80
CA LEU A 98 16.89 0.44 -8.83
C LEU A 98 18.19 1.19 -8.51
N GLU A 99 18.45 2.29 -9.21
CA GLU A 99 19.69 3.07 -9.03
C GLU A 99 19.83 3.61 -7.61
N ARG A 100 18.72 3.95 -6.96
CA ARG A 100 18.70 4.43 -5.59
C ARG A 100 19.02 3.32 -4.58
N VAL A 101 19.90 3.66 -3.64
CA VAL A 101 20.15 2.88 -2.42
C VAL A 101 19.09 3.26 -1.38
N SER A 102 18.72 2.32 -0.51
CA SER A 102 17.82 2.62 0.60
C SER A 102 18.43 3.66 1.53
N SER A 103 17.80 4.82 1.64
CA SER A 103 18.20 5.86 2.60
C SER A 103 17.97 5.45 4.06
N SER A 104 17.14 4.42 4.30
CA SER A 104 16.81 3.97 5.65
C SER A 104 17.78 2.94 6.22
N TYR A 105 18.39 2.11 5.36
CA TYR A 105 19.23 0.99 5.81
C TYR A 105 20.55 0.90 5.08
N ASN A 106 20.69 1.45 3.87
CA ASN A 106 21.90 1.33 3.06
C ASN A 106 22.46 -0.12 2.99
N ALA A 107 21.57 -1.11 3.02
CA ALA A 107 21.92 -2.53 3.01
C ALA A 107 22.09 -3.07 1.57
N GLY A 108 21.81 -2.23 0.57
CA GLY A 108 21.88 -2.56 -0.84
C GLY A 108 20.96 -1.67 -1.65
N HIS A 109 21.09 -1.73 -2.97
CA HIS A 109 20.14 -1.06 -3.83
C HIS A 109 18.75 -1.69 -3.70
N LEU A 110 17.71 -0.91 -3.95
CA LEU A 110 16.35 -1.43 -3.92
C LEU A 110 16.11 -2.36 -5.12
N GLY A 111 15.47 -3.49 -4.89
CA GLY A 111 15.06 -4.43 -5.93
C GLY A 111 13.68 -4.06 -6.48
N GLY A 112 13.55 -4.07 -7.80
CA GLY A 112 12.28 -3.88 -8.49
C GLY A 112 11.93 -5.06 -9.38
N VAL A 113 10.64 -5.23 -9.60
CA VAL A 113 10.08 -6.15 -10.61
C VAL A 113 9.31 -5.33 -11.63
N ARG A 114 9.55 -5.60 -12.91
CA ARG A 114 8.91 -4.89 -14.01
C ARG A 114 8.25 -5.85 -14.98
N TRP A 115 7.06 -5.47 -15.41
CA TRP A 115 6.40 -6.08 -16.56
C TRP A 115 6.05 -4.96 -17.52
N LYS A 116 6.54 -5.03 -18.76
CA LYS A 116 6.28 -4.02 -19.79
C LYS A 116 5.35 -4.61 -20.83
N TYR A 117 4.20 -3.96 -21.03
CA TYR A 117 3.32 -4.23 -22.14
C TYR A 117 4.08 -3.97 -23.45
N MET A 118 4.00 -4.91 -24.39
CA MET A 118 4.65 -4.75 -25.68
C MET A 118 3.60 -4.58 -26.78
N GLY A 119 3.50 -3.36 -27.32
CA GLY A 119 2.55 -2.99 -28.37
C GLY A 119 1.74 -1.73 -28.01
N ILE A 120 1.18 -1.08 -29.03
CA ILE A 120 0.42 0.19 -28.88
C ILE A 120 -1.08 -0.01 -28.55
N ALA A 121 -1.57 -1.26 -28.61
CA ALA A 121 -2.99 -1.57 -28.46
C ALA A 121 -3.55 -1.28 -27.07
N PHE A 122 -2.78 -1.49 -25.99
CA PHE A 122 -3.27 -1.24 -24.63
C PHE A 122 -3.35 0.25 -24.25
N PRO A 123 -2.37 1.11 -24.60
CA PRO A 123 -2.54 2.56 -24.50
C PRO A 123 -3.77 3.07 -25.26
N GLN A 124 -4.04 2.53 -26.45
CA GLN A 124 -5.23 2.86 -27.25
C GLN A 124 -6.51 2.31 -26.61
N ALA A 125 -6.50 1.08 -26.10
CA ALA A 125 -7.63 0.49 -25.37
C ALA A 125 -7.91 1.26 -24.08
N ARG A 126 -6.89 1.71 -23.34
CA ARG A 126 -7.05 2.59 -22.16
C ARG A 126 -7.74 3.91 -22.52
N SER A 127 -7.29 4.58 -23.58
CA SER A 127 -7.91 5.82 -24.06
C SER A 127 -9.36 5.61 -24.51
N LYS A 128 -9.67 4.42 -25.05
CA LYS A 128 -11.03 4.06 -25.48
C LYS A 128 -11.92 3.55 -24.34
N LEU A 129 -11.37 2.90 -23.32
CA LEU A 129 -12.06 2.34 -22.15
C LEU A 129 -12.11 3.29 -20.94
N GLY A 130 -11.43 4.44 -21.00
CA GLY A 130 -11.41 5.40 -19.89
C GLY A 130 -10.70 4.93 -18.63
N LEU A 131 -9.74 4.00 -18.72
CA LEU A 131 -9.08 3.45 -17.52
C LEU A 131 -8.30 4.55 -16.78
N LEU A 132 -8.57 4.68 -15.48
CA LEU A 132 -7.97 5.66 -14.57
C LEU A 132 -6.45 5.42 -14.37
N SER A 133 -5.68 6.45 -13.97
CA SER A 133 -4.30 6.28 -13.45
C SER A 133 -3.99 7.31 -12.37
N SER A 134 -3.44 6.89 -11.23
CA SER A 134 -2.96 7.77 -10.16
C SER A 134 -1.67 8.53 -10.50
N ILE A 135 -0.99 8.12 -11.59
CA ILE A 135 0.33 8.63 -11.98
C ILE A 135 0.23 9.65 -13.13
N ILE A 136 -0.78 9.55 -14.00
CA ILE A 136 -0.88 10.36 -15.22
C ILE A 136 -2.10 11.28 -15.17
N PHE A 137 -1.87 12.57 -15.39
CA PHE A 137 -2.87 13.64 -15.37
C PHE A 137 -3.55 13.84 -16.74
N ASN A 138 -3.96 12.76 -17.41
CA ASN A 138 -4.63 12.83 -18.72
C ASN A 138 -5.83 11.87 -18.85
N THR A 139 -6.44 11.53 -17.71
CA THR A 139 -7.64 10.69 -17.67
C THR A 139 -8.78 11.37 -18.43
N ASP A 140 -9.36 10.68 -19.41
CA ASP A 140 -10.60 11.10 -20.07
C ASP A 140 -11.76 10.94 -19.07
N VAL A 141 -12.18 12.07 -18.49
CA VAL A 141 -13.16 12.10 -17.38
C VAL A 141 -14.50 11.51 -17.81
N GLN A 142 -14.93 11.76 -19.04
CA GLN A 142 -16.22 11.27 -19.55
C GLN A 142 -16.20 9.75 -19.63
N LYS A 143 -15.20 9.17 -20.31
CA LYS A 143 -15.09 7.71 -20.44
C LYS A 143 -14.83 7.00 -19.12
N ALA A 144 -14.03 7.63 -18.24
CA ALA A 144 -13.81 7.10 -16.90
C ALA A 144 -15.11 7.08 -16.08
N THR A 145 -15.95 8.11 -16.23
CA THR A 145 -17.28 8.14 -15.63
C THR A 145 -18.12 7.01 -16.18
N GLU A 146 -18.29 6.93 -17.50
CA GLU A 146 -19.06 5.86 -18.17
C GLU A 146 -18.60 4.48 -17.68
N PHE A 147 -17.29 4.22 -17.69
CA PHE A 147 -16.69 2.98 -17.19
C PHE A 147 -17.07 2.64 -15.75
N LEU A 148 -16.90 3.58 -14.81
CA LEU A 148 -17.22 3.32 -13.39
C LEU A 148 -18.72 3.09 -13.17
N PHE A 149 -19.58 3.74 -13.97
CA PHE A 149 -21.02 3.60 -13.88
C PHE A 149 -21.55 2.30 -14.50
N LEU A 150 -20.77 1.61 -15.33
CA LEU A 150 -21.08 0.24 -15.79
C LEU A 150 -21.02 -0.78 -14.65
N LEU A 151 -20.28 -0.49 -13.58
CA LEU A 151 -20.07 -1.44 -12.49
C LEU A 151 -21.18 -1.35 -11.45
N ASN A 152 -21.80 -2.49 -11.15
CA ASN A 152 -22.63 -2.61 -9.94
C ASN A 152 -21.78 -2.40 -8.67
N LEU A 153 -22.42 -2.28 -7.50
CA LEU A 153 -21.71 -2.01 -6.23
C LEU A 153 -20.54 -2.97 -5.99
N VAL A 154 -20.76 -4.27 -6.20
CA VAL A 154 -19.74 -5.30 -5.96
C VAL A 154 -18.59 -5.16 -6.93
N GLY A 155 -18.86 -4.91 -8.22
CA GLY A 155 -17.84 -4.68 -9.23
C GLY A 155 -17.05 -3.40 -8.99
N LEU A 156 -17.73 -2.31 -8.59
CA LEU A 156 -17.10 -1.04 -8.25
C LEU A 156 -16.20 -1.18 -7.02
N LEU A 157 -16.68 -1.85 -5.97
CA LEU A 157 -15.87 -2.13 -4.78
C LEU A 157 -14.71 -3.07 -5.12
N ARG A 158 -14.88 -4.06 -5.99
CA ARG A 158 -13.80 -4.94 -6.45
C ARG A 158 -12.70 -4.15 -7.17
N PHE A 159 -13.07 -3.22 -8.05
CA PHE A 159 -12.15 -2.29 -8.68
C PHE A 159 -11.41 -1.43 -7.64
N ILE A 160 -12.16 -0.81 -6.72
CA ILE A 160 -11.62 0.04 -5.64
C ILE A 160 -10.67 -0.74 -4.73
N LEU A 161 -10.98 -1.99 -4.38
CA LEU A 161 -10.15 -2.81 -3.51
C LEU A 161 -8.75 -3.02 -4.11
N LEU A 162 -8.65 -3.16 -5.43
CA LEU A 162 -7.34 -3.33 -6.09
C LEU A 162 -6.61 -2.00 -6.25
N TRP A 163 -7.33 -0.89 -6.36
CA TRP A 163 -6.71 0.43 -6.16
C TRP A 163 -6.15 0.57 -4.73
N VAL A 164 -6.91 0.10 -3.73
CA VAL A 164 -6.50 0.12 -2.33
C VAL A 164 -5.28 -0.78 -2.12
N ALA A 165 -5.18 -1.90 -2.84
CA ALA A 165 -4.03 -2.80 -2.79
C ALA A 165 -2.71 -2.09 -3.15
N GLY A 166 -2.70 -1.27 -4.21
CA GLY A 166 -1.56 -0.43 -4.58
C GLY A 166 -1.43 0.79 -3.67
N ASP A 167 -2.02 1.91 -4.08
CA ASP A 167 -1.81 3.23 -3.46
C ASP A 167 -2.66 3.49 -2.19
N GLY A 168 -3.77 2.76 -2.00
CA GLY A 168 -4.67 3.03 -0.86
C GLY A 168 -4.18 2.48 0.49
N CYS A 169 -5.02 2.59 1.52
CA CYS A 169 -4.74 2.02 2.84
C CYS A 169 -5.99 1.53 3.58
N LEU A 170 -5.78 0.60 4.50
CA LEU A 170 -6.78 0.25 5.51
C LEU A 170 -6.61 1.20 6.69
N VAL A 171 -7.69 1.82 7.13
CA VAL A 171 -7.69 2.71 8.29
C VAL A 171 -8.23 1.94 9.47
N VAL A 172 -7.39 1.79 10.49
CA VAL A 172 -7.72 1.10 11.74
C VAL A 172 -7.56 2.05 12.92
N CYS A 173 -8.45 1.94 13.90
CA CYS A 173 -8.39 2.71 15.13
C CYS A 173 -8.37 1.76 16.34
N PRO A 174 -7.55 2.04 17.37
CA PRO A 174 -7.61 1.30 18.62
C PRO A 174 -8.92 1.60 19.35
N VAL A 175 -9.60 0.55 19.81
CA VAL A 175 -10.83 0.61 20.60
C VAL A 175 -10.71 -0.34 21.79
N PHE A 176 -11.39 -0.02 22.89
CA PHE A 176 -11.52 -0.93 24.03
C PHE A 176 -12.69 -1.87 23.77
N ALA A 177 -12.41 -3.18 23.73
CA ALA A 177 -13.44 -4.20 23.68
C ALA A 177 -14.10 -4.35 25.08
N GLU A 178 -15.29 -4.94 25.12
CA GLU A 178 -16.01 -5.26 26.36
C GLU A 178 -15.17 -6.12 27.32
N SER A 179 -14.23 -6.91 26.77
CA SER A 179 -13.25 -7.71 27.49
C SER A 179 -12.12 -6.91 28.19
N ARG A 180 -12.16 -5.57 28.16
CA ARG A 180 -11.09 -4.66 28.63
C ARG A 180 -9.74 -4.81 27.91
N GLU A 181 -9.70 -5.54 26.79
CA GLU A 181 -8.54 -5.61 25.92
C GLU A 181 -8.57 -4.49 24.85
N THR A 182 -7.40 -3.98 24.48
CA THR A 182 -7.27 -3.09 23.33
C THR A 182 -7.26 -3.90 22.04
N VAL A 183 -8.19 -3.58 21.13
CA VAL A 183 -8.30 -4.19 19.81
C VAL A 183 -8.23 -3.11 18.74
N LEU A 184 -7.79 -3.46 17.54
CA LEU A 184 -7.81 -2.57 16.38
C LEU A 184 -9.09 -2.85 15.60
N ARG A 185 -9.90 -1.81 15.39
CA ARG A 185 -11.10 -1.85 14.58
C ARG A 185 -10.84 -1.23 13.22
N LEU A 186 -11.23 -1.91 12.14
CA LEU A 186 -11.31 -1.32 10.81
C LEU A 186 -12.41 -0.24 10.79
N THR A 187 -12.06 0.99 10.42
CA THR A 187 -13.01 2.11 10.36
C THR A 187 -13.31 2.55 8.94
N SER A 188 -12.34 2.43 8.03
CA SER A 188 -12.55 2.75 6.62
C SER A 188 -11.51 2.06 5.73
N ILE A 189 -11.86 1.91 4.45
CA ILE A 189 -10.88 1.76 3.38
C ILE A 189 -10.64 3.13 2.74
N ALA A 190 -9.39 3.43 2.43
CA ALA A 190 -8.97 4.74 1.95
C ALA A 190 -8.32 4.62 0.57
N ILE A 191 -8.90 5.31 -0.40
CA ILE A 191 -8.38 5.47 -1.76
C ILE A 191 -7.47 6.70 -1.76
N CYS A 192 -6.26 6.53 -2.26
CA CYS A 192 -5.32 7.65 -2.43
C CYS A 192 -5.05 7.85 -3.91
N ALA A 193 -5.07 9.11 -4.33
CA ALA A 193 -4.69 9.51 -5.68
C ALA A 193 -4.00 10.88 -5.61
N ARG A 194 -3.17 11.17 -6.61
CA ARG A 194 -2.55 12.50 -6.77
C ARG A 194 -3.50 13.50 -7.45
N ASP A 195 -4.42 12.99 -8.26
CA ASP A 195 -5.39 13.77 -9.00
C ASP A 195 -6.75 13.77 -8.28
N ASP A 196 -7.23 14.96 -7.94
CA ASP A 196 -8.50 15.16 -7.25
C ASP A 196 -9.72 14.82 -8.10
N HIS A 197 -9.59 14.86 -9.43
CA HIS A 197 -10.66 14.45 -10.33
C HIS A 197 -10.95 12.96 -10.17
N ILE A 198 -9.93 12.13 -9.95
CA ILE A 198 -10.10 10.69 -9.71
C ILE A 198 -10.87 10.43 -8.42
N LEU A 199 -10.56 11.16 -7.36
CA LEU A 199 -11.29 11.02 -6.08
C LEU A 199 -12.74 11.51 -6.21
N SER A 200 -12.97 12.57 -6.98
CA SER A 200 -14.30 13.09 -7.29
C SER A 200 -15.12 12.08 -8.09
N LEU A 201 -14.52 11.42 -9.08
CA LEU A 201 -15.14 10.34 -9.86
C LEU A 201 -15.55 9.17 -8.96
N PHE A 202 -14.64 8.66 -8.11
CA PHE A 202 -14.99 7.62 -7.16
C PHE A 202 -16.14 8.02 -6.24
N LYS A 203 -16.12 9.25 -5.72
CA LYS A 203 -17.19 9.78 -4.88
C LYS A 203 -18.53 9.82 -5.62
N GLN A 204 -18.53 10.27 -6.87
CA GLN A 204 -19.72 10.33 -7.71
C GLN A 204 -20.28 8.93 -8.01
N SER A 205 -19.42 7.98 -8.40
CA SER A 205 -19.83 6.60 -8.70
C SER A 205 -20.31 5.83 -7.47
N LEU A 206 -19.87 6.20 -6.27
CA LEU A 206 -20.35 5.60 -5.02
C LEU A 206 -21.65 6.23 -4.50
N SER A 207 -22.01 7.43 -4.96
CA SER A 207 -23.18 8.17 -4.47
C SER A 207 -24.52 7.43 -4.61
N PRO A 208 -24.82 6.68 -5.69
CA PRO A 208 -26.09 5.97 -5.83
C PRO A 208 -26.28 4.86 -4.79
N TYR A 209 -25.20 4.40 -4.17
CA TYR A 209 -25.22 3.32 -3.21
C TYR A 209 -25.41 3.78 -1.77
N ASN A 210 -25.53 5.08 -1.51
CA ASN A 210 -25.73 5.65 -0.16
C ASN A 210 -24.69 5.14 0.86
N LEU A 211 -23.43 5.10 0.46
CA LEU A 211 -22.32 4.75 1.35
C LEU A 211 -21.78 6.00 2.05
N ASP A 212 -21.29 5.85 3.28
CA ASP A 212 -20.63 6.93 4.01
C ASP A 212 -19.22 7.17 3.43
N VAL A 213 -19.11 8.20 2.58
CA VAL A 213 -17.89 8.56 1.87
C VAL A 213 -17.48 9.99 2.20
N HIS A 214 -16.23 10.20 2.62
CA HIS A 214 -15.70 11.54 2.92
C HIS A 214 -14.25 11.71 2.43
N CYS A 215 -13.89 12.93 2.05
CA CYS A 215 -12.52 13.27 1.68
C CYS A 215 -11.75 13.78 2.90
N SER A 216 -10.46 13.47 2.97
CA SER A 216 -9.52 14.10 3.90
C SER A 216 -8.36 14.74 3.14
N GLY A 217 -7.86 15.86 3.68
CA GLY A 217 -6.73 16.59 3.10
C GLY A 217 -5.41 15.80 3.16
N PRO A 218 -4.33 16.33 2.56
CA PRO A 218 -3.10 15.58 2.34
C PRO A 218 -2.47 15.10 3.65
N SER A 219 -2.21 13.79 3.73
CA SER A 219 -1.58 13.17 4.90
C SER A 219 -0.06 13.37 4.90
N LYS A 220 0.52 13.70 6.07
CA LYS A 220 1.98 13.82 6.29
C LYS A 220 2.78 12.58 5.87
N ASN A 221 2.14 11.41 5.85
CA ASN A 221 2.79 10.12 5.58
C ASN A 221 2.65 9.65 4.11
N LYS A 222 1.85 10.32 3.27
CA LYS A 222 1.57 9.90 1.88
C LYS A 222 1.85 11.00 0.85
N ALA A 223 3.05 11.56 0.87
CA ALA A 223 3.61 12.38 -0.21
C ALA A 223 2.68 13.46 -0.82
N GLY A 224 1.79 14.07 -0.02
CA GLY A 224 0.84 15.08 -0.49
C GLY A 224 -0.39 14.56 -1.25
N MET A 225 -0.67 13.25 -1.24
CA MET A 225 -1.88 12.68 -1.85
C MET A 225 -3.14 13.02 -1.05
N ASN A 226 -4.21 13.37 -1.77
CA ASN A 226 -5.55 13.48 -1.21
C ASN A 226 -6.15 12.08 -1.04
N THR A 227 -7.10 11.96 -0.10
CA THR A 227 -7.63 10.65 0.30
C THR A 227 -9.15 10.66 0.36
N LEU A 228 -9.78 9.68 -0.28
CA LEU A 228 -11.21 9.40 -0.18
C LEU A 228 -11.40 8.19 0.74
N HIS A 229 -12.20 8.35 1.78
CA HIS A 229 -12.52 7.31 2.75
C HIS A 229 -13.91 6.74 2.49
N ILE A 230 -14.02 5.42 2.45
CA ILE A 230 -15.30 4.71 2.52
C ILE A 230 -15.41 4.13 3.94
N ARG A 231 -16.28 4.72 4.76
CA ARG A 231 -16.44 4.33 6.17
C ARG A 231 -17.16 2.98 6.25
N ILE A 232 -16.70 2.16 7.17
CA ILE A 232 -17.32 0.87 7.50
C ILE A 232 -17.84 1.00 8.93
N GLY A 233 -19.14 1.29 9.04
CA GLY A 233 -19.80 1.49 10.33
C GLY A 233 -19.83 0.21 11.18
N LYS A 234 -19.97 0.38 12.50
CA LYS A 234 -20.26 -0.77 13.40
C LYS A 234 -21.63 -1.32 13.01
N GLY A 235 -21.70 -2.61 12.68
CA GLY A 235 -22.94 -3.26 12.25
C GLY A 235 -23.39 -2.95 10.82
N ASP A 236 -22.60 -2.25 10.01
CA ASP A 236 -22.92 -2.02 8.58
C ASP A 236 -22.74 -3.32 7.78
N THR A 237 -23.79 -4.12 7.74
CA THR A 237 -23.80 -5.42 7.05
C THR A 237 -23.79 -5.26 5.54
N ARG A 238 -24.36 -4.18 5.00
CA ARG A 238 -24.47 -3.96 3.55
C ARG A 238 -23.10 -3.76 2.93
N ILE A 239 -22.32 -2.79 3.43
CA ILE A 239 -20.97 -2.56 2.88
C ILE A 239 -20.06 -3.75 3.16
N LYS A 240 -20.19 -4.37 4.34
CA LYS A 240 -19.42 -5.53 4.75
C LYS A 240 -19.63 -6.71 3.80
N ASN A 241 -20.88 -7.02 3.47
CA ASN A 241 -21.22 -8.11 2.55
C ASN A 241 -20.71 -7.81 1.13
N ALA A 242 -20.92 -6.59 0.63
CA ALA A 242 -20.44 -6.20 -0.70
C ALA A 242 -18.91 -6.25 -0.82
N LEU A 243 -18.18 -5.83 0.21
CA LEU A 243 -16.72 -5.97 0.28
C LEU A 243 -16.29 -7.44 0.32
N MET A 244 -16.97 -8.26 1.14
CA MET A 244 -16.68 -9.70 1.22
C MET A 244 -16.92 -10.42 -0.10
N GLU A 245 -18.00 -10.10 -0.81
CA GLU A 245 -18.31 -10.64 -2.13
C GLU A 245 -17.27 -10.21 -3.18
N GLY A 246 -16.87 -8.93 -3.16
CA GLY A 246 -15.78 -8.41 -3.98
C GLY A 246 -14.45 -9.17 -3.76
N LEU A 247 -14.17 -9.59 -2.53
CA LEU A 247 -12.99 -10.36 -2.14
C LEU A 247 -13.09 -11.86 -2.48
N GLN A 248 -14.26 -12.48 -2.33
CA GLN A 248 -14.48 -13.93 -2.49
C GLN A 248 -14.50 -14.43 -3.93
N SER A 249 -14.83 -13.56 -4.88
CA SER A 249 -15.00 -13.89 -6.31
C SER A 249 -13.79 -14.48 -7.06
N LEU A 250 -12.64 -14.79 -6.41
CA LEU A 250 -11.43 -15.31 -7.07
C LEU A 250 -10.53 -16.18 -6.16
N PRO A 251 -9.59 -16.96 -6.76
CA PRO A 251 -8.59 -17.76 -6.05
C PRO A 251 -7.78 -16.99 -5.01
N THR A 252 -7.44 -17.64 -3.89
CA THR A 252 -6.68 -17.06 -2.77
C THR A 252 -5.34 -16.46 -3.21
N ASP A 253 -4.72 -17.01 -4.24
CA ASP A 253 -3.42 -16.56 -4.76
C ASP A 253 -3.46 -15.22 -5.51
N LEU A 254 -4.66 -14.72 -5.83
CA LEU A 254 -4.90 -13.37 -6.39
C LEU A 254 -5.24 -12.34 -5.32
N LEU A 255 -5.28 -12.74 -4.05
CA LEU A 255 -5.58 -11.83 -2.97
C LEU A 255 -4.31 -11.11 -2.54
N HIS A 256 -4.21 -9.82 -2.86
CA HIS A 256 -3.11 -8.98 -2.40
C HIS A 256 -2.99 -9.04 -0.86
N PRO A 257 -1.79 -9.08 -0.26
CA PRO A 257 -1.62 -9.23 1.19
C PRO A 257 -2.40 -8.21 2.04
N LYS A 258 -2.51 -6.96 1.56
CA LYS A 258 -3.33 -5.90 2.18
C LYS A 258 -4.82 -6.29 2.22
N LEU A 259 -5.31 -6.92 1.15
CA LEU A 259 -6.69 -7.37 1.02
C LEU A 259 -6.96 -8.68 1.77
N ALA A 260 -5.95 -9.52 1.97
CA ALA A 260 -6.04 -10.68 2.86
C ALA A 260 -6.30 -10.26 4.31
N LEU A 261 -5.56 -9.25 4.80
CA LEU A 261 -5.84 -8.63 6.10
C LEU A 261 -7.25 -8.03 6.17
N LEU A 262 -7.70 -7.33 5.12
CA LEU A 262 -9.07 -6.81 5.06
C LEU A 262 -10.10 -7.94 5.16
N LYS A 263 -9.93 -9.02 4.38
CA LYS A 263 -10.82 -10.18 4.39
C LYS A 263 -10.93 -10.79 5.78
N ASP A 264 -9.83 -10.93 6.51
CA ASP A 264 -9.85 -11.47 7.86
C ASP A 264 -10.45 -10.51 8.88
N LEU A 265 -10.18 -9.19 8.78
CA LEU A 265 -10.87 -8.17 9.57
C LEU A 265 -12.39 -8.26 9.38
N LEU A 266 -12.86 -8.35 8.14
CA LEU A 266 -14.30 -8.43 7.84
C LEU A 266 -14.93 -9.74 8.34
N LYS A 267 -14.18 -10.84 8.54
CA LYS A 267 -14.76 -12.06 9.14
C LYS A 267 -15.05 -11.92 10.64
N THR A 268 -14.36 -11.01 11.32
CA THR A 268 -14.52 -10.84 12.77
C THR A 268 -15.82 -10.11 13.12
N GLN A 269 -16.27 -10.30 14.36
CA GLN A 269 -17.33 -9.49 14.95
C GLN A 269 -16.85 -8.03 15.08
N ASP A 270 -17.67 -7.07 14.66
CA ASP A 270 -17.36 -5.63 14.64
C ASP A 270 -16.09 -5.20 13.87
N ASN A 271 -15.54 -6.07 13.02
CA ASN A 271 -14.32 -5.81 12.25
C ASN A 271 -13.09 -5.51 13.14
N GLN A 272 -12.94 -6.26 14.24
CA GLN A 272 -11.91 -6.08 15.26
C GLN A 272 -10.88 -7.21 15.26
N LEU A 273 -9.61 -6.86 15.37
CA LEU A 273 -8.51 -7.79 15.65
C LEU A 273 -7.79 -7.38 16.93
N ARG A 274 -7.47 -8.35 17.80
CA ARG A 274 -6.61 -8.09 18.96
C ARG A 274 -5.27 -7.55 18.50
N LEU A 275 -4.71 -6.59 19.23
CA LEU A 275 -3.42 -5.99 18.85
C LEU A 275 -2.29 -7.03 18.78
N SER A 276 -2.33 -8.06 19.64
CA SER A 276 -1.40 -9.19 19.63
C SER A 276 -1.50 -10.08 18.39
N HIS A 277 -2.66 -10.11 17.74
CA HIS A 277 -2.93 -10.90 16.53
C HIS A 277 -2.88 -10.04 15.27
N PHE A 278 -2.72 -8.72 15.42
CA PHE A 278 -2.54 -7.86 14.27
C PHE A 278 -1.22 -8.25 13.61
N PRO A 279 -1.18 -8.37 12.27
CA PRO A 279 0.02 -8.78 11.56
C PRO A 279 1.03 -7.63 11.61
N SER A 280 1.77 -7.53 12.71
CA SER A 280 2.81 -6.55 12.91
C SER A 280 4.01 -6.89 12.01
N ARG A 281 4.86 -5.88 11.80
CA ARG A 281 6.08 -5.99 10.99
C ARG A 281 7.25 -6.25 11.93
N LEU A 282 8.22 -7.05 11.50
CA LEU A 282 9.50 -7.15 12.19
C LEU A 282 10.40 -6.00 11.73
N PRO A 283 10.99 -5.22 12.66
CA PRO A 283 11.96 -4.20 12.30
C PRO A 283 13.22 -4.83 11.70
N PHE A 284 13.93 -4.06 10.89
CA PHE A 284 15.15 -4.52 10.21
C PHE A 284 16.20 -5.12 11.14
N HIS A 285 16.36 -4.60 12.37
CA HIS A 285 17.35 -5.11 13.32
C HIS A 285 17.00 -6.50 13.86
N ASP A 286 15.72 -6.80 14.04
CA ASP A 286 15.25 -8.12 14.49
C ASP A 286 15.54 -9.21 13.45
N TYR A 287 15.70 -8.83 12.18
CA TYR A 287 16.07 -9.75 11.12
C TYR A 287 17.56 -10.09 11.11
N ILE A 288 18.42 -9.14 11.46
CA ILE A 288 19.86 -9.30 11.32
C ILE A 288 20.54 -9.79 12.60
N GLN A 289 19.90 -9.72 13.78
CA GLN A 289 20.30 -10.34 15.07
C GLN A 289 21.83 -10.44 15.34
N GLY A 290 22.62 -9.42 14.99
CA GLY A 290 24.07 -9.42 15.20
C GLY A 290 24.92 -10.21 14.19
N ASP A 291 24.32 -10.76 13.12
CA ASP A 291 25.03 -11.37 12.00
C ASP A 291 25.48 -10.28 11.01
N MET A 292 26.66 -9.74 11.31
CA MET A 292 27.20 -8.51 10.74
C MET A 292 28.07 -8.72 9.50
N ASP A 293 28.16 -9.95 8.99
CA ASP A 293 28.99 -10.28 7.84
C ASP A 293 28.18 -10.81 6.65
N ASP A 294 26.92 -11.21 6.86
CA ASP A 294 26.06 -11.71 5.80
C ASP A 294 25.33 -10.58 5.05
N LYS A 295 25.94 -10.13 3.95
CA LYS A 295 25.38 -9.08 3.10
C LYS A 295 24.07 -9.48 2.42
N LEU A 296 23.84 -10.77 2.14
CA LEU A 296 22.58 -11.22 1.56
C LEU A 296 21.46 -11.12 2.58
N LEU A 297 21.74 -11.50 3.84
CA LEU A 297 20.80 -11.34 4.95
C LEU A 297 20.39 -9.88 5.14
N TRP A 298 21.29 -8.92 4.98
CA TRP A 298 20.96 -7.50 5.03
C TRP A 298 20.03 -7.05 3.91
N VAL A 299 20.30 -7.45 2.67
CA VAL A 299 19.46 -7.11 1.52
C VAL A 299 18.05 -7.70 1.70
N LEU A 300 17.97 -8.95 2.14
CA LEU A 300 16.69 -9.60 2.45
C LEU A 300 15.98 -8.91 3.62
N GLY A 301 16.69 -8.59 4.70
CA GLY A 301 16.13 -7.87 5.84
C GLY A 301 15.56 -6.52 5.41
N GLN A 302 16.23 -5.81 4.51
CA GLN A 302 15.77 -4.53 3.97
C GLN A 302 14.46 -4.67 3.19
N ASP A 303 14.34 -5.73 2.40
CA ASP A 303 13.11 -6.01 1.65
C ASP A 303 11.96 -6.44 2.57
N PHE A 304 12.26 -7.22 3.62
CA PHE A 304 11.25 -7.86 4.47
C PHE A 304 10.81 -7.01 5.67
N HIS A 305 11.55 -5.96 6.04
CA HIS A 305 11.29 -5.11 7.23
C HIS A 305 9.88 -4.46 7.30
N SER A 306 9.19 -4.34 6.15
CA SER A 306 7.88 -3.69 6.05
C SER A 306 6.76 -4.67 5.75
N LEU A 307 7.11 -5.95 5.61
CA LEU A 307 6.19 -7.01 5.27
C LEU A 307 5.49 -7.51 6.53
N ASN A 308 4.22 -7.84 6.37
CA ASN A 308 3.40 -8.48 7.39
C ASN A 308 3.27 -9.98 7.06
N VAL A 309 2.64 -10.76 7.95
CA VAL A 309 2.55 -12.23 7.80
C VAL A 309 1.92 -12.65 6.47
N TYR A 310 0.92 -11.92 5.98
CA TYR A 310 0.28 -12.19 4.68
C TYR A 310 1.23 -12.02 3.50
N SER A 311 2.09 -11.00 3.55
CA SER A 311 3.05 -10.71 2.49
C SER A 311 4.15 -11.77 2.46
N ILE A 312 4.60 -12.18 3.66
CA ILE A 312 5.59 -13.24 3.82
C ILE A 312 5.03 -14.58 3.34
N ASN A 313 3.82 -14.96 3.75
CA ASN A 313 3.17 -16.19 3.30
C ASN A 313 2.93 -16.21 1.79
N ALA A 314 2.63 -15.06 1.17
CA ALA A 314 2.57 -14.97 -0.29
C ALA A 314 3.91 -15.34 -0.94
N ILE A 315 5.05 -14.87 -0.41
CA ILE A 315 6.39 -15.21 -0.90
C ILE A 315 6.72 -16.69 -0.62
N LEU A 316 6.45 -17.18 0.60
CA LEU A 316 6.70 -18.57 0.98
C LEU A 316 5.95 -19.55 0.08
N ARG A 317 4.64 -19.34 -0.12
CA ARG A 317 3.81 -20.15 -1.02
C ARG A 317 4.29 -20.08 -2.47
N PHE A 318 4.74 -18.91 -2.92
CA PHE A 318 5.27 -18.71 -4.26
C PHE A 318 6.56 -19.51 -4.50
N ALA A 319 7.42 -19.59 -3.49
CA ALA A 319 8.64 -20.39 -3.48
C ALA A 319 8.41 -21.90 -3.28
N GLY A 320 7.25 -22.30 -2.76
CA GLY A 320 6.97 -23.68 -2.35
C GLY A 320 7.51 -24.00 -0.94
N LEU A 321 7.67 -22.98 -0.11
CA LEU A 321 8.11 -23.08 1.28
C LEU A 321 6.90 -23.09 2.23
N ARG A 322 7.10 -23.63 3.43
CA ARG A 322 6.07 -23.74 4.47
C ARG A 322 5.64 -22.35 4.97
N GLU A 323 4.33 -22.11 5.00
CA GLU A 323 3.73 -20.89 5.56
C GLU A 323 3.83 -20.84 7.09
N ILE A 324 3.75 -19.62 7.62
CA ILE A 324 3.79 -19.32 9.05
C ILE A 324 2.44 -18.79 9.54
N THR A 325 2.15 -18.99 10.83
CA THR A 325 0.91 -18.49 11.44
C THR A 325 1.09 -17.12 12.07
N ARG A 326 2.20 -16.90 12.77
CA ARG A 326 2.52 -15.61 13.41
C ARG A 326 3.78 -15.03 12.80
N ILE A 327 3.87 -13.70 12.75
CA ILE A 327 5.05 -13.03 12.23
C ILE A 327 6.31 -13.35 13.05
N GLN A 328 6.16 -13.58 14.36
CA GLN A 328 7.26 -13.94 15.25
C GLN A 328 7.86 -15.31 14.95
N ASP A 329 7.14 -16.17 14.24
CA ASP A 329 7.62 -17.49 13.84
C ASP A 329 8.51 -17.41 12.57
N PHE A 330 8.65 -16.21 11.98
CA PHE A 330 9.48 -16.00 10.79
C PHE A 330 10.94 -15.78 11.14
N ASP A 331 11.79 -16.76 10.82
CA ASP A 331 13.24 -16.63 10.91
C ASP A 331 13.88 -16.39 9.55
N LEU A 332 14.51 -15.22 9.37
CA LEU A 332 15.05 -14.82 8.07
C LEU A 332 16.27 -15.65 7.67
N LYS A 333 17.09 -16.11 8.62
CA LYS A 333 18.26 -16.96 8.32
C LYS A 333 17.82 -18.32 7.78
N THR A 334 16.83 -18.94 8.41
CA THR A 334 16.23 -20.18 7.93
C THR A 334 15.54 -19.99 6.60
N PHE A 335 14.81 -18.88 6.41
CA PHE A 335 14.27 -18.53 5.11
C PHE A 335 15.38 -18.44 4.05
N MET A 336 16.48 -17.73 4.32
CA MET A 336 17.58 -17.56 3.37
C MET A 336 18.23 -18.91 3.01
N ARG A 337 18.51 -19.76 4.00
CA ARG A 337 19.05 -21.12 3.77
C ARG A 337 18.13 -21.95 2.86
N ASN A 338 16.83 -21.95 3.16
CA ASN A 338 15.84 -22.68 2.37
C ASN A 338 15.68 -22.06 0.96
N ALA A 339 15.67 -20.73 0.86
CA ALA A 339 15.53 -20.01 -0.39
C ALA A 339 16.69 -20.28 -1.37
N LEU A 340 17.91 -20.45 -0.84
CA LEU A 340 19.09 -20.81 -1.63
C LEU A 340 19.04 -22.25 -2.18
N GLN A 341 18.21 -23.12 -1.60
CA GLN A 341 18.02 -24.51 -2.01
C GLN A 341 16.82 -24.70 -2.95
N VAL A 342 16.06 -23.65 -3.25
CA VAL A 342 14.90 -23.75 -4.15
C VAL A 342 15.36 -23.98 -5.59
N GLU A 343 15.01 -25.15 -6.13
CA GLU A 343 15.16 -25.47 -7.55
C GLU A 343 13.96 -24.97 -8.36
N ALA A 344 14.23 -24.36 -9.51
CA ALA A 344 13.20 -23.81 -10.38
C ALA A 344 12.48 -24.91 -11.19
N LYS A 345 11.44 -25.52 -10.61
CA LYS A 345 10.60 -26.53 -11.29
C LYS A 345 9.41 -25.93 -12.03
N THR A 346 9.06 -24.68 -11.74
CA THR A 346 7.91 -23.97 -12.31
C THR A 346 8.29 -22.52 -12.66
N PRO A 347 7.57 -21.84 -13.58
CA PRO A 347 7.85 -20.45 -13.91
C PRO A 347 7.79 -19.49 -12.70
N LYS A 348 6.90 -19.76 -11.72
CA LYS A 348 6.85 -18.98 -10.48
C LYS A 348 8.10 -19.19 -9.62
N GLN A 349 8.60 -20.42 -9.51
CA GLN A 349 9.83 -20.70 -8.78
C GLN A 349 11.06 -20.14 -9.50
N GLN A 350 11.07 -20.14 -10.83
CA GLN A 350 12.12 -19.46 -11.59
C GLN A 350 12.17 -17.97 -11.25
N LEU A 351 11.01 -17.29 -11.23
CA LEU A 351 10.95 -15.88 -10.87
C LEU A 351 11.39 -15.62 -9.41
N PHE A 352 11.13 -16.57 -8.50
CA PHE A 352 11.64 -16.52 -7.13
C PHE A 352 13.18 -16.70 -7.08
N VAL A 353 13.74 -17.65 -7.83
CA VAL A 353 15.19 -17.83 -7.96
C VAL A 353 15.84 -16.56 -8.53
N ASP A 354 15.23 -15.94 -9.55
CA ASP A 354 15.67 -14.67 -10.11
C ASP A 354 15.65 -13.53 -9.08
N TYR A 355 14.64 -13.50 -8.19
CA TYR A 355 14.59 -12.58 -7.06
C TYR A 355 15.78 -12.79 -6.10
N ILE A 356 16.09 -14.03 -5.72
CA ILE A 356 17.22 -14.34 -4.84
C ILE A 356 18.55 -13.95 -5.50
N ASN A 357 18.72 -14.21 -6.80
CA ASN A 357 19.90 -13.78 -7.56
C ASN A 357 20.00 -12.25 -7.66
N LEU A 358 18.87 -11.54 -7.83
CA LEU A 358 18.83 -10.09 -7.76
C LEU A 358 19.30 -9.60 -6.37
N CYS A 359 18.85 -10.23 -5.28
CA CYS A 359 19.32 -9.90 -3.93
C CYS A 359 20.83 -10.03 -3.77
N LYS A 360 21.43 -11.12 -4.27
CA LYS A 360 22.90 -11.32 -4.27
C LYS A 360 23.64 -10.21 -5.01
N SER A 361 23.17 -9.86 -6.21
CA SER A 361 23.84 -8.88 -7.08
C SER A 361 23.75 -7.43 -6.61
N ARG A 362 22.79 -7.09 -5.74
CA ARG A 362 22.56 -5.71 -5.27
C ARG A 362 23.06 -5.42 -3.85
N ALA A 363 23.71 -6.39 -3.21
CA ALA A 363 24.42 -6.22 -1.95
C ALA A 363 25.52 -5.14 -2.08
N VAL A 364 25.71 -4.35 -1.03
CA VAL A 364 26.74 -3.29 -1.03
C VAL A 364 28.14 -3.91 -1.04
N ARG A 365 29.03 -3.38 -1.89
CA ARG A 365 30.42 -3.86 -1.99
C ARG A 365 31.25 -3.50 -0.74
N SER A 366 31.00 -2.35 -0.12
CA SER A 366 31.72 -1.85 1.08
C SER A 366 30.82 -1.02 2.00
N GLY A 367 30.97 -1.16 3.31
CA GLY A 367 30.27 -0.36 4.33
C GLY A 367 29.15 -1.12 5.06
N LEU A 368 28.98 -0.81 6.35
CA LEU A 368 27.90 -1.37 7.17
C LEU A 368 26.56 -0.71 6.80
N PRO A 369 25.41 -1.39 7.02
CA PRO A 369 24.09 -0.76 6.89
C PRO A 369 24.03 0.54 7.73
N LEU A 370 23.28 1.54 7.27
CA LEU A 370 23.11 2.83 7.94
C LEU A 370 22.54 2.71 9.35
N ASN A 371 21.94 1.57 9.72
CA ASN A 371 21.47 1.27 11.09
C ASN A 371 22.47 0.44 11.92
N VAL A 372 23.72 0.27 11.42
CA VAL A 372 24.85 -0.32 12.16
C VAL A 372 26.23 0.41 12.03
N GLN A 373 26.36 1.51 11.29
CA GLN A 373 27.58 2.36 11.26
C GLN A 373 27.86 3.23 12.54
N PRO A 374 28.91 2.97 13.34
CA PRO A 374 29.15 3.62 14.64
C PRO A 374 29.18 5.16 14.63
N ASN A 375 29.62 5.78 13.53
CA ASN A 375 29.86 7.23 13.43
C ASN A 375 28.62 8.04 13.02
N ASN A 376 27.49 7.40 12.74
CA ASN A 376 26.25 8.08 12.34
C ASN A 376 25.13 7.92 13.38
N PHE A 377 25.41 7.31 14.52
CA PHE A 377 24.48 7.20 15.64
C PHE A 377 24.98 7.98 16.84
N HIS A 378 24.12 8.80 17.40
CA HIS A 378 24.40 9.43 18.68
C HIS A 378 24.05 8.52 19.87
N PHE A 379 23.42 7.36 19.64
CA PHE A 379 22.83 6.54 20.71
C PHE A 379 23.17 5.06 20.55
N ARG A 380 24.11 4.57 21.36
CA ARG A 380 24.49 3.15 21.48
C ARG A 380 23.70 2.45 22.59
N CYS A 381 23.31 1.20 22.38
CA CYS A 381 22.81 0.34 23.44
C CYS A 381 23.96 -0.19 24.28
N ASN A 382 23.92 0.06 25.59
CA ASN A 382 24.98 -0.35 26.51
C ASN A 382 24.58 -1.57 27.37
N LEU A 383 23.54 -2.31 26.98
CA LEU A 383 23.01 -3.46 27.74
C LEU A 383 23.51 -4.77 27.13
N ASN A 384 23.97 -5.72 27.95
CA ASN A 384 24.31 -7.10 27.57
C ASN A 384 25.17 -7.25 26.31
N ASP A 385 26.28 -6.49 26.21
CA ASP A 385 27.16 -6.47 25.04
C ASP A 385 26.46 -6.23 23.69
N CYS A 386 25.28 -5.59 23.73
CA CYS A 386 24.48 -5.33 22.56
C CYS A 386 25.18 -4.35 21.61
N LYS A 387 25.39 -4.78 20.37
CA LYS A 387 26.01 -3.97 19.31
C LYS A 387 25.00 -3.07 18.59
N PHE A 388 23.85 -2.79 19.20
CA PHE A 388 22.80 -1.96 18.61
C PHE A 388 23.12 -0.47 18.72
N PHE A 389 22.81 0.26 17.65
CA PHE A 389 22.90 1.70 17.60
C PHE A 389 21.65 2.30 16.96
N ALA A 390 21.32 3.53 17.33
CA ALA A 390 20.13 4.22 16.87
C ALA A 390 20.40 5.70 16.52
N HIS A 391 19.77 6.14 15.44
CA HIS A 391 19.86 7.52 14.93
C HIS A 391 19.15 8.52 15.84
N ARG A 392 18.05 8.08 16.46
CA ARG A 392 17.24 8.91 17.36
C ARG A 392 17.16 8.23 18.72
N LYS A 393 17.17 9.03 19.78
CA LYS A 393 17.05 8.56 21.16
C LYS A 393 15.80 7.69 21.38
N ARG A 394 14.70 7.97 20.67
CA ARG A 394 13.48 7.16 20.71
C ARG A 394 13.69 5.74 20.19
N ASP A 395 14.41 5.58 19.07
CA ASP A 395 14.67 4.26 18.49
C ASP A 395 15.60 3.43 19.43
N LEU A 396 16.53 4.09 20.13
CA LEU A 396 17.31 3.44 21.20
C LEU A 396 16.42 3.01 22.38
N GLN A 397 15.53 3.89 22.82
CA GLN A 397 14.59 3.57 23.91
C GLN A 397 13.66 2.42 23.54
N ASP A 398 13.19 2.37 22.29
CA ASP A 398 12.39 1.27 21.75
C ASP A 398 13.16 -0.04 21.72
N HIS A 399 14.42 -0.02 21.30
CA HIS A 399 15.31 -1.17 21.36
C HIS A 399 15.64 -1.61 22.80
N GLN A 400 15.92 -0.67 23.72
CA GLN A 400 16.24 -1.00 25.11
C GLN A 400 15.09 -1.71 25.83
N LYS A 401 13.85 -1.44 25.44
CA LYS A 401 12.67 -2.17 25.93
C LYS A 401 12.67 -3.65 25.54
N LEU A 402 13.48 -4.09 24.57
CA LEU A 402 13.66 -5.51 24.23
C LEU A 402 14.57 -6.24 25.22
N HIS A 403 15.48 -5.51 25.91
CA HIS A 403 16.31 -6.07 26.97
C HIS A 403 15.53 -6.24 28.28
N SER A 404 14.57 -5.35 28.54
CA SER A 404 13.70 -5.43 29.70
C SER A 404 12.43 -6.23 29.36
N LYS A 405 12.25 -7.42 29.96
CA LYS A 405 10.99 -8.20 29.87
C LYS A 405 9.78 -7.51 30.56
N GLU A 406 9.86 -6.24 30.94
CA GLU A 406 8.83 -5.52 31.68
C GLU A 406 8.04 -4.49 30.84
N LYS A 407 6.72 -4.42 31.11
CA LYS A 407 5.76 -3.52 30.46
C LYS A 407 6.18 -2.04 30.59
N ILE A 408 6.23 -1.36 29.44
CA ILE A 408 6.45 0.09 29.33
C ILE A 408 5.33 0.85 30.06
N LYS A 409 5.65 1.60 31.12
CA LYS A 409 4.74 2.56 31.76
C LYS A 409 4.39 3.67 30.76
N LYS A 410 3.10 3.85 30.46
CA LYS A 410 2.59 4.93 29.60
C LYS A 410 2.28 6.18 30.44
N TYR A 411 2.53 7.37 29.89
CA TYR A 411 2.05 8.64 30.42
C TYR A 411 0.60 8.86 29.99
N GLN A 412 -0.31 9.05 30.94
CA GLN A 412 -1.75 9.20 30.70
C GLN A 412 -2.19 10.67 30.81
N CYS A 413 -3.16 11.06 29.99
CA CYS A 413 -3.84 12.35 30.11
C CYS A 413 -4.75 12.34 31.34
N ASP A 414 -4.67 13.43 32.09
CA ASP A 414 -5.41 13.72 33.32
C ASP A 414 -6.71 14.50 33.05
N PHE A 415 -7.04 14.79 31.80
CA PHE A 415 -8.28 15.48 31.45
C PHE A 415 -9.47 14.52 31.56
N ASN A 416 -10.53 14.97 32.25
CA ASN A 416 -11.68 14.14 32.57
C ASN A 416 -12.39 13.67 31.28
N GLY A 417 -12.56 12.36 31.11
CA GLY A 417 -13.08 11.76 29.86
C GLY A 417 -12.06 11.58 28.73
N CYS A 418 -10.77 11.87 28.94
CA CYS A 418 -9.72 11.66 27.94
C CYS A 418 -8.79 10.48 28.28
N SER A 419 -8.81 9.44 27.44
CA SER A 419 -8.01 8.22 27.64
C SER A 419 -6.66 8.21 26.91
N TYR A 420 -6.23 9.37 26.40
CA TYR A 420 -4.97 9.47 25.66
C TYR A 420 -3.80 9.05 26.55
N SER A 421 -3.01 8.09 26.07
CA SER A 421 -1.77 7.70 26.72
C SER A 421 -0.67 7.54 25.69
N THR A 422 0.54 7.90 26.09
CA THR A 422 1.72 7.85 25.23
C THR A 422 2.92 7.49 26.08
N ASP A 423 3.85 6.76 25.52
CA ASP A 423 5.16 6.50 26.13
C ASP A 423 6.12 7.71 26.00
N ASN A 424 5.65 8.82 25.42
CA ASN A 424 6.42 10.04 25.24
C ASN A 424 5.75 11.25 25.95
N LYS A 425 6.39 11.73 27.02
CA LYS A 425 5.95 12.90 27.79
C LYS A 425 5.69 14.16 26.94
N GLY A 426 6.46 14.38 25.87
CA GLY A 426 6.27 15.53 24.97
C GLY A 426 4.98 15.45 24.15
N ASN A 427 4.59 14.23 23.73
CA ASN A 427 3.33 14.01 23.04
C ASN A 427 2.14 14.22 23.98
N LEU A 428 2.28 13.84 25.26
CA LEU A 428 1.27 14.11 26.27
C LEU A 428 1.07 15.61 26.48
N GLN A 429 2.15 16.38 26.54
CA GLN A 429 2.07 17.85 26.68
C GLN A 429 1.39 18.51 25.47
N LEU A 430 1.71 18.08 24.25
CA LEU A 430 1.02 18.55 23.03
C LEU A 430 -0.46 18.17 23.03
N HIS A 431 -0.76 16.94 23.45
CA HIS A 431 -2.14 16.48 23.57
C HIS A 431 -2.93 17.31 24.58
N LYS A 432 -2.36 17.61 25.76
CA LYS A 432 -3.02 18.44 26.79
C LYS A 432 -3.39 19.83 26.30
N LYS A 433 -2.61 20.42 25.38
CA LYS A 433 -2.95 21.72 24.75
C LYS A 433 -4.24 21.69 23.94
N ARG A 434 -4.74 20.52 23.55
CA ARG A 434 -6.03 20.37 22.85
C ARG A 434 -7.25 20.43 23.79
N HIS A 435 -7.03 20.33 25.11
CA HIS A 435 -8.09 20.40 26.12
C HIS A 435 -8.30 21.82 26.67
N SER A 436 -7.34 22.72 26.47
CA SER A 436 -7.47 24.13 26.87
C SER A 436 -8.42 24.86 25.90
N LYS A 437 -9.43 25.57 26.43
CA LYS A 437 -10.39 26.39 25.66
C LYS A 437 -9.78 27.66 25.04
N ASP A 438 -8.53 27.98 25.36
CA ASP A 438 -7.78 29.00 24.64
C ASP A 438 -7.49 28.51 23.23
N ARG A 439 -8.07 29.21 22.25
CA ARG A 439 -7.91 28.95 20.81
C ARG A 439 -6.49 28.50 20.54
N ILE A 440 -6.34 27.29 19.98
CA ILE A 440 -5.11 26.89 19.32
C ILE A 440 -4.76 28.02 18.36
N LYS A 441 -3.75 28.82 18.70
CA LYS A 441 -3.35 29.95 17.87
C LYS A 441 -2.85 29.36 16.56
N GLU A 442 -3.69 29.45 15.53
CA GLU A 442 -3.37 28.92 14.22
C GLU A 442 -2.21 29.72 13.63
N PHE A 443 -1.16 29.01 13.26
CA PHE A 443 -0.07 29.53 12.45
C PHE A 443 -0.51 29.47 10.98
N LYS A 444 -0.79 30.63 10.40
CA LYS A 444 -1.17 30.78 8.99
C LYS A 444 0.08 30.98 8.13
N CYS A 445 0.05 30.45 6.91
CA CYS A 445 1.04 30.81 5.91
C CYS A 445 0.92 32.30 5.56
N ASP A 446 2.06 32.96 5.41
CA ASP A 446 2.22 34.36 5.02
C ASP A 446 2.22 34.56 3.49
N VAL A 447 2.28 33.47 2.71
CA VAL A 447 2.18 33.50 1.25
C VAL A 447 0.73 33.72 0.81
N LYS A 448 0.53 34.74 -0.04
CA LYS A 448 -0.78 35.12 -0.60
C LYS A 448 -1.46 33.92 -1.28
N ASP A 449 -2.76 33.76 -1.04
CA ASP A 449 -3.61 32.67 -1.58
C ASP A 449 -3.24 31.25 -1.14
N CYS A 450 -2.41 31.08 -0.10
CA CYS A 450 -2.14 29.78 0.50
C CYS A 450 -3.14 29.46 1.63
N PRO A 451 -4.00 28.43 1.50
CA PRO A 451 -4.99 28.10 2.53
C PRO A 451 -4.41 27.33 3.74
N PHE A 452 -3.08 27.12 3.79
CA PHE A 452 -2.43 26.29 4.82
C PHE A 452 -2.45 26.95 6.20
N LYS A 453 -2.92 26.18 7.19
CA LYS A 453 -2.95 26.56 8.61
C LYS A 453 -2.54 25.37 9.46
N THR A 454 -1.85 25.61 10.56
CA THR A 454 -1.43 24.55 11.49
C THR A 454 -1.39 25.04 12.93
N ASP A 455 -1.58 24.11 13.86
CA ASP A 455 -1.46 24.29 15.31
C ASP A 455 0.00 24.31 15.82
N GLN A 456 0.98 24.05 14.94
CA GLN A 456 2.38 23.91 15.33
C GLN A 456 3.31 24.75 14.45
N LYS A 457 4.08 25.66 15.08
CA LYS A 457 5.06 26.53 14.41
C LYS A 457 6.06 25.77 13.53
N GLY A 458 6.52 24.59 13.95
CA GLY A 458 7.43 23.77 13.15
C GLY A 458 6.82 23.27 11.83
N ASN A 459 5.52 22.96 11.82
CA ASN A 459 4.83 22.57 10.58
C ASN A 459 4.68 23.76 9.63
N LEU A 460 4.47 24.97 10.16
CA LEU A 460 4.44 26.19 9.35
C LEU A 460 5.80 26.44 8.70
N GLN A 461 6.90 26.29 9.45
CA GLN A 461 8.25 26.45 8.91
C GLN A 461 8.59 25.44 7.80
N VAL A 462 8.15 24.19 7.95
CA VAL A 462 8.31 23.16 6.91
C VAL A 462 7.44 23.48 5.69
N HIS A 463 6.20 23.92 5.90
CA HIS A 463 5.32 24.34 4.82
C HIS A 463 5.87 25.57 4.07
N GLN A 464 6.40 26.58 4.75
CA GLN A 464 6.98 27.76 4.11
C GLN A 464 8.14 27.40 3.16
N ARG A 465 8.83 26.27 3.40
CA ARG A 465 9.87 25.76 2.50
C ARG A 465 9.31 25.22 1.17
N THR A 466 8.03 24.89 1.08
CA THR A 466 7.42 24.46 -0.19
C THR A 466 7.18 25.63 -1.16
N HIS A 467 7.23 26.87 -0.65
CA HIS A 467 7.14 28.09 -1.46
C HIS A 467 8.51 28.58 -1.96
N LEU A 468 9.60 28.00 -1.47
CA LEU A 468 10.94 28.32 -1.96
C LEU A 468 11.21 27.57 -3.30
N PRO A 469 11.78 28.24 -4.32
CA PRO A 469 12.26 27.58 -5.52
C PRO A 469 13.21 26.43 -5.17
N LYS A 470 13.16 25.34 -5.96
CA LYS A 470 13.83 24.05 -5.71
C LYS A 470 15.34 24.17 -5.48
N ASP A 471 15.95 25.30 -5.84
CA ASP A 471 17.38 25.53 -5.86
C ASP A 471 17.96 26.00 -4.51
N ARG A 472 17.10 26.33 -3.51
CA ARG A 472 17.55 26.79 -2.17
C ARG A 472 17.24 25.83 -1.03
N ILE A 473 16.65 24.67 -1.29
CA ILE A 473 16.49 23.63 -0.26
C ILE A 473 17.81 22.87 -0.12
N LYS A 474 18.69 23.32 0.79
CA LYS A 474 19.86 22.53 1.21
C LYS A 474 19.35 21.20 1.78
N LYS A 475 19.56 20.12 1.03
CA LYS A 475 19.31 18.74 1.43
C LYS A 475 20.31 18.38 2.52
N TYR A 476 19.82 18.16 3.74
CA TYR A 476 20.54 17.43 4.78
C TYR A 476 19.97 16.01 4.87
#